data_AF-A0A353INI1-F1
#
_entry.id   AF-A0A353INI1-F1
#
_cell.length_a   1.000
_cell.length_b   1.000
_cell.length_c   1.000
_cell.angle_alpha   90.00
_cell.angle_beta   90.00
_cell.angle_gamma   90.00
#
_symmetry.space_group_name_H-M   'P 1'
#
loop_
_entity.id
_entity.type
_entity.pdbx_description
1 polymer ?
#
loop_
_entity_poly.entity_id
_entity_poly.type
_entity_poly.pdbx_seq_one_letter_code
_entity_poly.pdbx_strand_id
1 'polypeptide(L)'
;MATSKKTAPPKKTVSAGKAKTKNPAKAKSPKKRKAAKGGKAPPRTRAAARASLPSKKEIFEFLETTSAKAGKREIARAFGIKGAERIALKSLLREMTEEGLLAGSRRKLTRPGLLPSVTVLEVHTRDEDGEFVARPATWDDEAGPMPKILMVESRGNLAPTPGIGDRVLARITAQDGDADYPYHARTIKKLPRTTSRSLLGIFRALSDGRGVIDPIDKKQLKEWTVPQGSTDDAEDGELVRFEIARSARYGVPTARIVARLGNPEAQQSISLIALHAHGIPDVFPPDVIAEAEAAKGVELGARVDLRNTPLITIDPVDARDHDDAVFAEPDTDPDNEGGWAVIVAIADVAHYVTPGRALDREARKRGNSVYFPDRVVPMLPERISNELCSLKEGVPRPCLAVRMVFDKHGHKKSQRFFRGLMRSAASLSYEQAQAAIDGRTDEATAPLLDTVLRPLWGAYASLNKARKARGPLELDLPERKILLDG
;
A
#
# COMPACT_ATOMS: atom_id res chain seq x y z
N MET A 1 14.19 23.82 -60.96
CA MET A 1 13.27 24.71 -61.71
C MET A 1 11.86 24.38 -61.23
N ALA A 2 11.02 25.24 -60.66
CA ALA A 2 11.09 26.65 -60.33
C ALA A 2 10.21 26.91 -59.08
N THR A 3 10.71 27.79 -58.20
CA THR A 3 10.03 28.84 -57.40
C THR A 3 8.50 28.87 -57.28
N SER A 4 7.82 29.40 -56.26
CA SER A 4 8.10 30.02 -54.95
C SER A 4 6.75 30.63 -54.50
N LYS A 5 6.36 30.55 -53.23
CA LYS A 5 6.04 31.73 -52.37
C LYS A 5 5.26 31.37 -51.11
N LYS A 6 5.92 31.63 -49.97
CA LYS A 6 5.34 31.92 -48.66
C LYS A 6 4.44 33.16 -48.75
N THR A 7 3.40 33.24 -47.92
CA THR A 7 3.06 34.43 -47.12
C THR A 7 1.94 34.10 -46.10
N ALA A 8 2.20 34.50 -44.85
CA ALA A 8 1.24 34.74 -43.77
C ALA A 8 1.61 36.11 -43.17
N PRO A 9 0.87 36.73 -42.23
CA PRO A 9 -0.55 36.69 -41.86
C PRO A 9 -1.17 38.13 -41.92
N PRO A 10 -2.31 38.40 -41.24
CA PRO A 10 -2.21 39.48 -40.25
C PRO A 10 -2.90 39.21 -38.91
N LYS A 11 -2.28 39.77 -37.87
CA LYS A 11 -2.83 40.01 -36.52
C LYS A 11 -3.83 41.18 -36.57
N LYS A 12 -4.94 41.09 -35.81
CA LYS A 12 -5.47 42.22 -35.04
C LYS A 12 -6.06 41.75 -33.71
N THR A 13 -5.88 42.64 -32.75
CA THR A 13 -5.90 42.50 -31.30
C THR A 13 -7.22 42.95 -30.67
N VAL A 14 -7.58 42.25 -29.59
CA VAL A 14 -8.13 42.76 -28.31
C VAL A 14 -9.49 43.47 -28.31
N SER A 15 -10.46 42.88 -27.58
CA SER A 15 -11.20 43.65 -26.57
C SER A 15 -11.64 42.75 -25.42
N ALA A 16 -11.57 43.31 -24.21
CA ALA A 16 -11.83 42.69 -22.93
C ALA A 16 -13.31 42.73 -22.55
N GLY A 17 -13.79 41.72 -21.83
CA GLY A 17 -15.14 41.70 -21.26
C GLY A 17 -15.23 40.78 -20.04
N LYS A 18 -14.89 41.31 -18.86
CA LYS A 18 -15.24 40.72 -17.56
C LYS A 18 -16.75 40.82 -17.35
N ALA A 19 -17.45 39.70 -17.19
CA ALA A 19 -18.80 39.68 -16.64
C ALA A 19 -18.84 38.83 -15.36
N LYS A 20 -18.98 39.53 -14.23
CA LYS A 20 -19.33 38.98 -12.92
C LYS A 20 -20.83 38.66 -12.93
N THR A 21 -21.22 37.44 -12.65
CA THR A 21 -22.61 37.11 -12.26
C THR A 21 -22.68 36.95 -10.74
N LYS A 22 -23.50 37.80 -10.13
CA LYS A 22 -23.86 37.82 -8.71
C LYS A 22 -25.26 37.22 -8.55
N ASN A 23 -25.38 36.31 -7.58
CA ASN A 23 -26.49 36.09 -6.63
C ASN A 23 -27.91 35.73 -7.14
N PRO A 24 -28.72 34.97 -6.38
CA PRO A 24 -29.30 35.43 -5.10
C PRO A 24 -29.27 34.39 -3.96
N ALA A 25 -28.91 34.81 -2.74
CA ALA A 25 -29.83 35.13 -1.64
C ALA A 25 -30.85 34.02 -1.28
N LYS A 26 -30.51 33.16 -0.30
CA LYS A 26 -31.47 32.33 0.43
C LYS A 26 -31.92 33.02 1.71
N ALA A 27 -33.24 33.07 1.86
CA ALA A 27 -34.01 33.80 2.83
C ALA A 27 -33.82 33.33 4.28
N LYS A 28 -33.91 34.30 5.19
CA LYS A 28 -33.98 34.13 6.65
C LYS A 28 -35.41 33.80 7.05
N SER A 29 -35.58 32.74 7.84
CA SER A 29 -36.83 32.42 8.54
C SER A 29 -36.82 33.00 9.97
N PRO A 30 -37.97 33.41 10.54
CA PRO A 30 -38.02 34.33 11.67
C PRO A 30 -37.90 33.67 13.04
N LYS A 31 -37.32 34.42 14.00
CA LYS A 31 -37.29 34.13 15.43
C LYS A 31 -38.71 34.14 16.03
N LYS A 32 -39.16 33.00 16.58
CA LYS A 32 -40.27 32.96 17.54
C LYS A 32 -39.73 33.21 18.96
N ARG A 33 -40.16 34.32 19.56
CA ARG A 33 -40.14 34.54 21.01
C ARG A 33 -41.10 33.52 21.66
N LYS A 34 -40.63 32.78 22.68
CA LYS A 34 -41.51 32.16 23.68
C LYS A 34 -41.05 32.59 25.08
N ALA A 35 -42.07 32.89 25.87
CA ALA A 35 -42.04 33.57 27.15
C ALA A 35 -41.40 32.74 28.27
N ALA A 36 -40.94 33.48 29.28
CA ALA A 36 -40.55 32.97 30.58
C ALA A 36 -41.72 32.29 31.29
N LYS A 37 -41.46 31.13 31.92
CA LYS A 37 -42.16 30.66 33.11
C LYS A 37 -41.14 30.04 34.05
N GLY A 38 -41.11 30.58 35.26
CA GLY A 38 -40.21 30.15 36.32
C GLY A 38 -40.59 28.79 36.90
N GLY A 39 -39.58 28.10 37.40
CA GLY A 39 -39.69 26.97 38.32
C GLY A 39 -38.57 27.11 39.33
N LYS A 40 -38.94 27.33 40.59
CA LYS A 40 -38.04 27.43 41.76
C LYS A 40 -37.28 26.10 41.95
N ALA A 41 -35.97 26.19 42.14
CA ALA A 41 -35.15 25.11 42.71
C ALA A 41 -34.88 25.41 44.21
N PRO A 42 -34.73 24.39 45.07
CA PRO A 42 -34.71 24.53 46.53
C PRO A 42 -33.36 25.08 47.02
N PRO A 43 -33.29 25.65 48.24
CA PRO A 43 -32.08 26.30 48.73
C PRO A 43 -31.05 25.24 49.10
N ARG A 44 -29.88 25.25 48.45
CA ARG A 44 -28.70 24.58 49.00
C ARG A 44 -27.94 25.58 49.85
N THR A 45 -27.84 25.21 51.12
CA THR A 45 -27.17 25.87 52.22
C THR A 45 -25.80 26.43 51.84
N ARG A 46 -25.66 27.75 51.95
CA ARG A 46 -24.36 28.43 52.05
C ARG A 46 -23.79 28.11 53.44
N ALA A 47 -22.85 27.17 53.50
CA ALA A 47 -21.82 27.21 54.54
C ALA A 47 -20.67 28.06 53.98
N ALA A 48 -20.44 29.20 54.61
CA ALA A 48 -19.32 30.06 54.34
C ALA A 48 -18.02 29.33 54.75
N ALA A 49 -17.16 29.02 53.79
CA ALA A 49 -15.75 28.75 54.03
C ALA A 49 -14.95 29.82 53.27
N ARG A 50 -14.02 30.47 53.96
CA ARG A 50 -13.02 31.38 53.39
C ARG A 50 -12.44 30.75 52.13
N ALA A 51 -12.29 31.52 51.04
CA ALA A 51 -11.60 31.05 49.84
C ALA A 51 -10.10 30.89 50.15
N SER A 52 -9.74 29.77 50.77
CA SER A 52 -8.37 29.30 50.82
C SER A 52 -7.96 28.82 49.43
N LEU A 53 -6.68 29.00 49.09
CA LEU A 53 -6.12 28.40 47.88
C LEU A 53 -6.36 26.88 47.90
N PRO A 54 -6.66 26.26 46.74
CA PRO A 54 -6.82 24.82 46.67
C PRO A 54 -5.50 24.14 47.02
N SER A 55 -5.60 23.03 47.75
CA SER A 55 -4.48 22.15 48.04
C SER A 55 -3.98 21.47 46.76
N LYS A 56 -2.72 20.99 46.79
CA LYS A 56 -2.13 20.20 45.70
C LYS A 56 -3.04 19.00 45.32
N LYS A 57 -3.66 18.35 46.32
CA LYS A 57 -4.58 17.22 46.14
C LYS A 57 -5.90 17.60 45.44
N GLU A 58 -6.50 18.73 45.80
CA GLU A 58 -7.74 19.22 45.16
C GLU A 58 -7.49 19.65 43.70
N ILE A 59 -6.32 20.21 43.40
CA ILE A 59 -5.92 20.52 42.02
C ILE A 59 -5.83 19.23 41.19
N PHE A 60 -5.30 18.16 41.77
CA PHE A 60 -5.21 16.86 41.10
C PHE A 60 -6.57 16.25 40.80
N GLU A 61 -7.45 16.18 41.80
CA GLU A 61 -8.79 15.62 41.65
C GLU A 61 -9.61 16.38 40.60
N PHE A 62 -9.43 17.70 40.52
CA PHE A 62 -10.04 18.52 39.48
C PHE A 62 -9.51 18.23 38.07
N LEU A 63 -8.20 17.96 37.93
CA LEU A 63 -7.59 17.59 36.65
C LEU A 63 -8.01 16.18 36.19
N GLU A 64 -8.25 15.25 37.11
CA GLU A 64 -8.73 13.89 36.81
C GLU A 64 -10.20 13.86 36.38
N THR A 65 -11.04 14.64 37.05
CA THR A 65 -12.50 14.67 36.81
C THR A 65 -12.89 15.49 35.57
N THR A 66 -11.99 16.33 35.04
CA THR A 66 -12.28 17.23 33.91
C THR A 66 -11.71 16.70 32.59
N SER A 67 -12.58 16.23 31.69
CA SER A 67 -12.18 15.73 30.35
C SER A 67 -11.77 16.83 29.34
N ALA A 68 -11.97 18.10 29.68
CA ALA A 68 -11.60 19.24 28.84
C ALA A 68 -10.15 19.70 29.07
N LYS A 69 -9.59 20.49 28.14
CA LYS A 69 -8.26 21.13 28.29
C LYS A 69 -8.24 22.04 29.52
N ALA A 70 -7.91 21.51 30.69
CA ALA A 70 -7.81 22.26 31.93
C ALA A 70 -6.42 22.90 32.03
N GLY A 71 -6.37 24.22 31.99
CA GLY A 71 -5.18 25.01 32.28
C GLY A 71 -5.40 25.94 33.47
N LYS A 72 -4.48 26.87 33.68
CA LYS A 72 -4.53 27.83 34.80
C LYS A 72 -5.88 28.57 34.91
N ARG A 73 -6.52 28.89 33.77
CA ARG A 73 -7.77 29.68 33.74
C ARG A 73 -8.96 28.86 34.21
N GLU A 74 -8.98 27.57 33.88
CA GLU A 74 -10.02 26.62 34.23
C GLU A 74 -9.94 26.27 35.71
N ILE A 75 -8.73 26.01 36.22
CA ILE A 75 -8.47 25.80 37.66
C ILE A 75 -8.91 27.05 38.44
N ALA A 76 -8.48 28.25 38.02
CA ALA A 76 -8.88 29.48 38.69
C ALA A 76 -10.40 29.71 38.69
N ARG A 77 -11.12 29.25 37.65
CA ARG A 77 -12.58 29.37 37.56
C ARG A 77 -13.28 28.36 38.46
N ALA A 78 -12.81 27.11 38.48
CA ALA A 78 -13.39 26.03 39.28
C ALA A 78 -13.31 26.30 40.79
N PHE A 79 -12.17 26.84 41.23
CA PHE A 79 -11.93 27.17 42.64
C PHE A 79 -12.28 28.61 43.01
N GLY A 80 -12.92 29.37 42.10
CA GLY A 80 -13.39 30.73 42.39
C GLY A 80 -12.31 31.80 42.61
N ILE A 81 -11.07 31.53 42.21
CA ILE A 81 -9.86 32.33 42.48
C ILE A 81 -9.85 33.63 41.66
N LYS A 82 -9.80 34.78 42.34
CA LYS A 82 -9.90 36.13 41.73
C LYS A 82 -8.77 37.05 42.19
N GLY A 83 -8.52 38.11 41.41
CA GLY A 83 -7.59 39.19 41.80
C GLY A 83 -6.18 38.70 42.16
N ALA A 84 -5.69 39.14 43.33
CA ALA A 84 -4.35 38.86 43.84
C ALA A 84 -4.08 37.37 44.11
N GLU A 85 -5.11 36.56 44.40
CA GLU A 85 -4.98 35.11 44.66
C GLU A 85 -4.50 34.33 43.42
N ARG A 86 -4.64 34.91 42.22
CA ARG A 86 -4.11 34.33 40.97
C ARG A 86 -2.59 34.31 40.91
N ILE A 87 -1.93 35.14 41.72
CA ILE A 87 -0.48 35.16 41.87
C ILE A 87 -0.08 33.96 42.73
N ALA A 88 -0.75 33.74 43.85
CA ALA A 88 -0.49 32.59 44.72
C ALA A 88 -0.78 31.24 44.03
N LEU A 89 -1.88 31.13 43.26
CA LEU A 89 -2.12 29.96 42.41
C LEU A 89 -1.02 29.76 41.36
N LYS A 90 -0.42 30.84 40.84
CA LYS A 90 0.69 30.75 39.88
C LYS A 90 1.92 30.15 40.54
N SER A 91 2.23 30.60 41.76
CA SER A 91 3.36 30.09 42.53
C SER A 91 3.16 28.62 42.89
N LEU A 92 1.98 28.24 43.36
CA LEU A 92 1.63 26.86 43.67
C LEU A 92 1.73 25.93 42.46
N LEU A 93 1.19 26.34 41.30
CA LEU A 93 1.31 25.54 40.07
C LEU A 93 2.75 25.46 39.56
N ARG A 94 3.57 26.49 39.80
CA ARG A 94 4.99 26.50 39.43
C ARG A 94 5.78 25.56 40.34
N GLU A 95 5.55 25.63 41.64
CA GLU A 95 6.12 24.71 42.63
C GLU A 95 5.77 23.26 42.30
N MET A 96 4.50 22.97 41.99
CA MET A 96 4.09 21.63 41.55
C MET A 96 4.74 21.22 40.21
N THR A 97 5.09 22.15 39.32
CA THR A 97 5.83 21.81 38.09
C THR A 97 7.32 21.58 38.38
N GLU A 98 7.93 22.37 39.26
CA GLU A 98 9.33 22.22 39.69
C GLU A 98 9.52 20.93 40.51
N GLU A 99 8.53 20.50 41.27
CA GLU A 99 8.48 19.21 41.99
C GLU A 99 8.16 18.01 41.08
N GLY A 100 7.96 18.21 39.78
CA GLY A 100 7.61 17.13 38.85
C GLY A 100 6.22 16.54 39.08
N LEU A 101 5.32 17.26 39.76
CA LEU A 101 3.94 16.86 40.00
C LEU A 101 2.99 17.24 38.84
N LEU A 102 3.39 18.21 38.00
CA LEU A 102 2.63 18.68 36.83
C LEU A 102 3.54 18.95 35.63
N ALA A 103 3.23 18.38 34.46
CA ALA A 103 3.81 18.68 33.16
C ALA A 103 2.82 19.44 32.25
N GLY A 104 3.34 20.24 31.32
CA GLY A 104 2.55 20.83 30.24
C GLY A 104 2.71 22.35 30.05
N SER A 105 1.76 22.95 29.33
CA SER A 105 1.80 24.37 28.96
C SER A 105 0.80 25.21 29.76
N ARG A 106 0.89 26.54 29.69
CA ARG A 106 -0.09 27.47 30.29
C ARG A 106 -1.56 27.17 29.94
N ARG A 107 -1.82 26.43 28.86
CA ARG A 107 -3.16 26.07 28.37
C ARG A 107 -3.59 24.62 28.70
N LYS A 108 -2.67 23.76 29.15
CA LYS A 108 -2.96 22.34 29.48
C LYS A 108 -1.91 21.84 30.47
N LEU A 109 -2.34 21.53 31.69
CA LEU A 109 -1.54 20.88 32.72
C LEU A 109 -2.01 19.44 32.85
N THR A 110 -1.07 18.50 32.88
CA THR A 110 -1.29 17.06 33.06
C THR A 110 -0.25 16.54 34.05
N ARG A 111 -0.51 15.44 34.75
CA ARG A 111 0.57 14.77 35.50
C ARG A 111 1.64 14.28 34.51
N PRO A 112 2.94 14.34 34.83
CA PRO A 112 3.97 13.66 34.06
C PRO A 112 3.66 12.15 34.00
N GLY A 113 3.90 11.52 32.85
CA GLY A 113 3.67 10.09 32.66
C GLY A 113 2.24 9.66 32.27
N LEU A 114 1.25 10.57 32.20
CA LEU A 114 -0.12 10.23 31.82
C LEU A 114 -0.38 10.37 30.31
N LEU A 115 -0.72 9.25 29.65
CA LEU A 115 -1.07 9.23 28.24
C LEU A 115 -2.36 10.02 27.96
N PRO A 116 -2.48 10.72 26.81
CA PRO A 116 -3.73 11.32 26.40
C PRO A 116 -4.86 10.28 26.28
N SER A 117 -6.08 10.68 26.63
CA SER A 117 -7.27 9.82 26.57
C SER A 117 -7.58 9.26 25.18
N VAL A 118 -7.00 9.83 24.11
CA VAL A 118 -7.02 9.27 22.76
C VAL A 118 -5.60 9.36 22.20
N THR A 119 -5.03 8.20 21.88
CA THR A 119 -3.63 8.07 21.43
C THR A 119 -3.55 7.04 20.31
N VAL A 120 -2.57 7.21 19.43
CA VAL A 120 -2.26 6.19 18.42
C VAL A 120 -1.38 5.14 19.07
N LEU A 121 -1.83 3.88 19.03
CA LEU A 121 -1.12 2.74 19.58
C LEU A 121 -0.65 1.81 18.46
N GLU A 122 0.43 1.09 18.71
CA GLU A 122 0.90 -0.04 17.92
C GLU A 122 0.74 -1.31 18.75
N VAL A 123 -0.01 -2.29 18.25
CA VAL A 123 -0.15 -3.59 18.91
C VAL A 123 1.13 -4.39 18.68
N HIS A 124 1.79 -4.77 19.76
CA HIS A 124 3.16 -5.29 19.71
C HIS A 124 3.23 -6.79 20.00
N THR A 125 2.50 -7.28 20.99
CA THR A 125 2.56 -8.69 21.41
C THR A 125 1.21 -9.14 21.99
N ARG A 126 1.16 -10.40 22.43
CA ARG A 126 0.17 -10.88 23.38
C ARG A 126 0.80 -11.13 24.74
N ASP A 127 -0.03 -11.10 25.78
CA ASP A 127 0.33 -11.57 27.13
C ASP A 127 0.05 -13.07 27.29
N GLU A 128 0.27 -13.59 28.50
CA GLU A 128 0.10 -15.02 28.83
C GLU A 128 -1.37 -15.48 28.72
N ASP A 129 -2.32 -14.55 28.89
CA ASP A 129 -3.76 -14.79 28.74
C ASP A 129 -4.24 -14.68 27.29
N GLY A 130 -3.33 -14.32 26.37
CA GLY A 130 -3.59 -14.18 24.94
C GLY A 130 -4.21 -12.84 24.53
N GLU A 131 -4.31 -11.88 25.45
CA GLU A 131 -4.80 -10.53 25.19
C GLU A 131 -3.73 -9.69 24.48
N PHE A 132 -4.16 -8.74 23.65
CA PHE A 132 -3.23 -7.91 22.88
C PHE A 132 -2.60 -6.81 23.75
N VAL A 133 -1.28 -6.72 23.73
CA VAL A 133 -0.52 -5.66 24.40
C VAL A 133 -0.02 -4.66 23.36
N ALA A 134 -0.30 -3.40 23.59
CA ALA A 134 0.06 -2.29 22.73
C ALA A 134 1.00 -1.29 23.43
N ARG A 135 1.67 -0.48 22.61
CA ARG A 135 2.51 0.63 23.05
C ARG A 135 2.11 1.92 22.32
N PRO A 136 2.34 3.10 22.90
CA PRO A 136 2.16 4.36 22.18
C PRO A 136 3.01 4.37 20.90
N ALA A 137 2.44 4.79 19.77
CA ALA A 137 3.18 4.93 18.51
C ALA A 137 4.18 6.10 18.53
N THR A 138 4.15 6.91 19.59
CA THR A 138 5.13 7.97 19.86
C THR A 138 5.23 8.08 21.37
N TRP A 139 6.45 7.99 21.89
CA TRP A 139 6.77 8.11 23.31
C TRP A 139 7.95 9.07 23.47
N ASP A 140 7.99 9.75 24.61
CA ASP A 140 9.05 10.68 24.99
C ASP A 140 9.87 9.99 26.09
N ASP A 141 11.12 9.64 25.81
CA ASP A 141 11.96 8.88 26.75
C ASP A 141 12.29 9.69 28.01
N GLU A 142 12.22 11.02 27.94
CA GLU A 142 12.33 11.90 29.13
C GLU A 142 11.11 11.77 30.05
N ALA A 143 9.99 11.20 29.58
CA ALA A 143 8.78 10.96 30.36
C ALA A 143 8.79 9.62 31.13
N GLY A 144 9.89 8.85 31.06
CA GLY A 144 10.07 7.58 31.77
C GLY A 144 9.93 6.33 30.88
N PRO A 145 9.89 5.13 31.48
CA PRO A 145 9.80 3.88 30.72
C PRO A 145 8.50 3.82 29.92
N MET A 146 8.59 3.31 28.69
CA MET A 146 7.43 3.18 27.80
C MET A 146 6.36 2.27 28.43
N PRO A 147 5.12 2.75 28.61
CA PRO A 147 4.08 1.96 29.25
C PRO A 147 3.56 0.85 28.34
N LYS A 148 3.34 -0.34 28.92
CA LYS A 148 2.55 -1.40 28.29
C LYS A 148 1.07 -1.09 28.47
N ILE A 149 0.28 -1.33 27.42
CA ILE A 149 -1.14 -0.98 27.38
C ILE A 149 -1.94 -2.20 26.96
N LEU A 150 -2.83 -2.68 27.82
CA LEU A 150 -3.68 -3.82 27.53
C LEU A 150 -4.84 -3.41 26.61
N MET A 151 -5.02 -4.12 25.51
CA MET A 151 -6.09 -3.83 24.55
C MET A 151 -7.36 -4.60 24.95
N VAL A 152 -8.32 -3.87 25.50
CA VAL A 152 -9.58 -4.45 25.94
C VAL A 152 -10.56 -4.51 24.77
N GLU A 153 -11.14 -5.69 24.55
CA GLU A 153 -12.17 -5.87 23.54
C GLU A 153 -13.40 -4.98 23.81
N SER A 154 -13.93 -4.38 22.76
CA SER A 154 -15.19 -3.65 22.87
C SER A 154 -16.34 -4.63 22.78
N ARG A 155 -17.18 -4.71 23.84
CA ARG A 155 -18.46 -5.42 23.76
C ARG A 155 -19.41 -4.66 22.84
N GLY A 156 -19.38 -4.99 21.54
CA GLY A 156 -20.28 -4.46 20.51
C GLY A 156 -19.68 -4.55 19.09
N ASN A 157 -20.50 -5.01 18.14
CA ASN A 157 -20.17 -5.37 16.74
C ASN A 157 -19.63 -4.27 15.80
N LEU A 158 -19.04 -3.17 16.29
CA LEU A 158 -18.67 -2.02 15.45
C LEU A 158 -17.20 -1.57 15.48
N ALA A 159 -16.36 -2.13 16.35
CA ALA A 159 -14.93 -1.80 16.37
C ALA A 159 -14.09 -2.95 15.80
N PRO A 160 -13.19 -2.69 14.83
CA PRO A 160 -12.35 -3.73 14.24
C PRO A 160 -11.31 -4.25 15.25
N THR A 161 -11.24 -5.57 15.45
CA THR A 161 -10.26 -6.23 16.34
C THR A 161 -8.84 -6.07 15.79
N PRO A 162 -7.92 -5.40 16.49
CA PRO A 162 -6.54 -5.23 16.05
C PRO A 162 -5.75 -6.55 16.12
N GLY A 163 -4.82 -6.74 15.19
CA GLY A 163 -3.82 -7.80 15.24
C GLY A 163 -2.43 -7.27 15.64
N ILE A 164 -1.49 -8.16 15.92
CA ILE A 164 -0.09 -7.80 16.15
C ILE A 164 0.46 -7.06 14.91
N GLY A 165 1.10 -5.93 15.12
CA GLY A 165 1.62 -5.04 14.08
C GLY A 165 0.60 -4.05 13.50
N ASP A 166 -0.64 -4.03 13.98
CA ASP A 166 -1.62 -3.01 13.60
C ASP A 166 -1.37 -1.68 14.33
N ARG A 167 -1.57 -0.58 13.61
CA ARG A 167 -1.70 0.76 14.21
C ARG A 167 -3.16 1.09 14.43
N VAL A 168 -3.52 1.50 15.64
CA VAL A 168 -4.89 1.86 15.99
C VAL A 168 -4.95 3.25 16.61
N LEU A 169 -6.00 3.99 16.31
CA LEU A 169 -6.42 5.09 17.17
C LEU A 169 -7.26 4.48 18.29
N ALA A 170 -6.80 4.61 19.54
CA ALA A 170 -7.46 4.00 20.69
C ALA A 170 -7.81 5.05 21.76
N ARG A 171 -8.88 4.76 22.50
CA ARG A 171 -9.24 5.50 23.72
C ARG A 171 -8.55 4.82 24.90
N ILE A 172 -7.76 5.57 25.66
CA ILE A 172 -6.99 5.09 26.80
C ILE A 172 -7.71 5.43 28.10
N THR A 173 -7.69 4.48 29.03
CA THR A 173 -8.14 4.63 30.42
C THR A 173 -6.99 4.18 31.32
N ALA A 174 -6.62 5.00 32.31
CA ALA A 174 -5.64 4.60 33.32
C ALA A 174 -6.27 3.56 34.25
N GLN A 175 -5.48 2.58 34.67
CA GLN A 175 -5.90 1.54 35.60
C GLN A 175 -5.09 1.66 36.90
N ASP A 176 -5.79 1.79 38.02
CA ASP A 176 -5.16 1.82 39.34
C ASP A 176 -4.90 0.38 39.82
N GLY A 177 -3.67 0.09 40.23
CA GLY A 177 -3.31 -1.16 40.92
C GLY A 177 -2.74 -2.30 40.05
N ASP A 178 -2.59 -2.10 38.74
CA ASP A 178 -1.89 -3.03 37.84
C ASP A 178 -0.50 -2.47 37.48
N ALA A 179 0.56 -3.11 37.97
CA ALA A 179 1.93 -2.68 37.74
C ALA A 179 2.43 -3.01 36.32
N ASP A 180 1.86 -4.04 35.69
CA ASP A 180 2.29 -4.51 34.37
C ASP A 180 1.53 -3.80 33.24
N TYR A 181 0.25 -3.50 33.45
CA TYR A 181 -0.61 -2.78 32.51
C TYR A 181 -1.28 -1.55 33.13
N PRO A 182 -0.53 -0.45 33.34
CA PRO A 182 -1.07 0.78 33.93
C PRO A 182 -2.17 1.46 33.08
N TYR A 183 -2.40 0.97 31.86
CA TYR A 183 -3.39 1.51 30.93
C TYR A 183 -4.17 0.42 30.20
N HIS A 184 -5.47 0.64 30.07
CA HIS A 184 -6.35 -0.13 29.19
C HIS A 184 -6.76 0.71 27.98
N ALA A 185 -6.80 0.10 26.80
CA ALA A 185 -7.13 0.76 25.55
C ALA A 185 -8.26 0.07 24.80
N ARG A 186 -9.20 0.88 24.28
CA ARG A 186 -10.25 0.42 23.36
C ARG A 186 -10.04 0.99 21.97
N THR A 187 -10.02 0.12 20.97
CA THR A 187 -9.86 0.51 19.56
C THR A 187 -11.04 1.38 19.11
N ILE A 188 -10.74 2.58 18.62
CA ILE A 188 -11.72 3.45 17.94
C ILE A 188 -11.71 3.13 16.44
N LYS A 189 -10.51 3.04 15.86
CA LYS A 189 -10.32 2.82 14.42
C LYS A 189 -8.94 2.22 14.13
N LYS A 190 -8.87 1.21 13.25
CA LYS A 190 -7.61 0.79 12.62
C LYS A 190 -7.11 1.88 11.68
N LEU A 191 -5.88 2.32 11.89
CA LEU A 191 -5.21 3.22 10.97
C LEU A 191 -4.53 2.37 9.89
N PRO A 192 -4.53 2.83 8.63
CA PRO A 192 -3.68 2.21 7.63
C PRO A 192 -2.27 2.13 8.18
N ARG A 193 -1.60 0.96 8.05
CA ARG A 193 -0.15 0.91 8.22
C ARG A 193 0.39 2.04 7.37
N THR A 194 1.10 2.96 7.99
CA THR A 194 1.78 3.99 7.21
C THR A 194 2.76 3.18 6.37
N THR A 195 2.47 3.02 5.09
CA THR A 195 3.51 2.78 4.09
C THR A 195 4.31 4.08 4.09
N SER A 196 5.06 4.30 5.17
CA SER A 196 6.10 5.30 5.21
C SER A 196 6.93 4.94 4.00
N ARG A 197 7.08 5.87 3.05
CA ARG A 197 8.03 5.67 1.95
C ARG A 197 9.37 5.41 2.62
N SER A 198 9.73 4.14 2.76
CA SER A 198 11.01 3.75 3.27
C SER A 198 12.02 4.16 2.20
N LEU A 199 13.04 4.87 2.63
CA LEU A 199 14.10 5.38 1.78
C LEU A 199 15.27 4.41 1.83
N LEU A 200 16.11 4.43 0.80
CA LEU A 200 17.39 3.74 0.82
C LEU A 200 18.52 4.75 0.96
N GLY A 201 19.57 4.37 1.69
CA GLY A 201 20.76 5.17 1.89
C GLY A 201 21.91 4.34 2.44
N ILE A 202 23.08 4.95 2.56
CA ILE A 202 24.28 4.30 3.10
C ILE A 202 24.43 4.74 4.56
N PHE A 203 24.50 3.78 5.49
CA PHE A 203 24.71 4.08 6.89
C PHE A 203 26.17 4.45 7.17
N ARG A 204 26.36 5.49 7.97
CA ARG A 204 27.64 5.97 8.48
C ARG A 204 27.61 5.93 10.00
N ALA A 205 28.47 5.10 10.59
CA ALA A 205 28.53 4.96 12.04
C ALA A 205 29.28 6.14 12.66
N LEU A 206 28.76 6.66 13.78
CA LEU A 206 29.46 7.65 14.61
C LEU A 206 30.03 6.96 15.85
N SER A 207 31.09 7.54 16.42
CA SER A 207 31.80 6.97 17.57
C SER A 207 30.97 6.89 18.87
N ASP A 208 29.84 7.58 18.94
CA ASP A 208 28.94 7.62 20.10
C ASP A 208 27.75 6.64 19.98
N GLY A 209 27.81 5.70 19.03
CA GLY A 209 26.78 4.69 18.80
C GLY A 209 25.58 5.20 18.00
N ARG A 210 25.52 6.49 17.66
CA ARG A 210 24.57 7.03 16.68
C ARG A 210 25.10 6.80 15.26
N GLY A 211 24.31 7.22 14.27
CA GLY A 211 24.79 7.26 12.89
C GLY A 211 24.14 8.34 12.06
N VAL A 212 24.59 8.43 10.82
CA VAL A 212 24.03 9.27 9.76
C VAL A 212 23.75 8.38 8.56
N ILE A 213 22.68 8.65 7.82
CA ILE A 213 22.43 8.01 6.54
C ILE A 213 22.70 9.01 5.43
N ASP A 214 23.63 8.65 4.54
CA ASP A 214 23.91 9.34 3.30
C ASP A 214 22.89 8.90 2.23
N PRO A 215 22.48 9.80 1.33
CA PRO A 215 21.67 9.41 0.17
C PRO A 215 22.53 8.60 -0.81
N ILE A 216 21.89 7.65 -1.50
CA ILE A 216 22.55 6.90 -2.58
C ILE A 216 23.06 7.84 -3.66
N ASP A 217 22.22 8.80 -4.10
CA ASP A 217 22.64 9.83 -5.03
C ASP A 217 23.39 10.92 -4.26
N LYS A 218 24.72 10.92 -4.39
CA LYS A 218 25.61 11.92 -3.78
C LYS A 218 25.29 13.36 -4.19
N LYS A 219 24.51 13.61 -5.24
CA LYS A 219 24.02 14.95 -5.60
C LYS A 219 22.94 15.45 -4.65
N GLN A 220 22.27 14.56 -3.93
CA GLN A 220 21.35 14.94 -2.87
C GLN A 220 22.18 15.32 -1.64
N LEU A 221 22.22 16.61 -1.30
CA LEU A 221 22.95 17.10 -0.12
C LEU A 221 22.10 16.98 1.14
N LYS A 222 21.51 15.79 1.38
CA LYS A 222 20.59 15.55 2.48
C LYS A 222 21.00 14.33 3.27
N GLU A 223 21.24 14.54 4.55
CA GLU A 223 21.58 13.52 5.51
C GLU A 223 20.43 13.30 6.50
N TRP A 224 20.36 12.09 7.07
CA TRP A 224 19.39 11.77 8.12
C TRP A 224 20.10 11.19 9.34
N THR A 225 19.96 11.84 10.49
CA THR A 225 20.53 11.34 11.75
C THR A 225 19.75 10.16 12.28
N VAL A 226 20.46 9.11 12.69
CA VAL A 226 19.91 7.89 13.29
C VAL A 226 20.33 7.82 14.77
N PRO A 227 19.38 7.85 15.72
CA PRO A 227 19.67 7.64 17.14
C PRO A 227 20.20 6.24 17.43
N GLN A 228 20.96 6.08 18.52
CA GLN A 228 21.61 4.80 18.89
C GLN A 228 20.63 3.62 18.97
N GLY A 229 19.43 3.79 19.53
CA GLY A 229 18.41 2.74 19.61
C GLY A 229 17.64 2.48 18.31
N SER A 230 18.08 3.03 17.18
CA SER A 230 17.37 2.97 15.89
C SER A 230 18.29 2.64 14.71
N THR A 231 19.51 2.18 15.00
CA THR A 231 20.51 1.77 14.01
C THR A 231 20.32 0.34 13.51
N ASP A 232 19.55 -0.49 14.22
CA ASP A 232 19.35 -1.92 13.89
C ASP A 232 20.68 -2.70 13.75
N ASP A 233 21.70 -2.29 14.51
CA ASP A 233 23.07 -2.83 14.46
C ASP A 233 23.73 -2.79 13.07
N ALA A 234 23.36 -1.81 12.24
CA ALA A 234 23.95 -1.60 10.92
C ALA A 234 25.45 -1.26 11.00
N GLU A 235 26.23 -1.78 10.05
CA GLU A 235 27.67 -1.56 9.95
C GLU A 235 27.99 -0.30 9.11
N ASP A 236 29.16 0.31 9.34
CA ASP A 236 29.58 1.48 8.55
C ASP A 236 29.71 1.11 7.06
N GLY A 237 29.13 1.94 6.20
CA GLY A 237 29.11 1.73 4.75
C GLY A 237 28.02 0.77 4.26
N GLU A 238 27.19 0.23 5.15
CA GLU A 238 26.11 -0.70 4.77
C GLU A 238 24.94 0.02 4.07
N LEU A 239 24.39 -0.61 3.04
CA LEU A 239 23.14 -0.18 2.42
C LEU A 239 21.98 -0.50 3.37
N VAL A 240 21.18 0.50 3.70
CA VAL A 240 20.07 0.37 4.65
C VAL A 240 18.78 0.94 4.10
N ARG A 241 17.67 0.33 4.50
CA ARG A 241 16.33 0.86 4.33
C ARG A 241 15.90 1.53 5.63
N PHE A 242 15.37 2.74 5.54
CA PHE A 242 15.01 3.53 6.72
C PHE A 242 13.70 4.29 6.54
N GLU A 243 13.06 4.64 7.66
CA GLU A 243 11.89 5.52 7.69
C GLU A 243 12.23 6.82 8.41
N ILE A 244 11.62 7.93 7.97
CA ILE A 244 11.73 9.20 8.68
C ILE A 244 10.80 9.17 9.89
N ALA A 245 11.39 9.13 11.08
CA ALA A 245 10.68 9.34 12.33
C ALA A 245 10.26 10.81 12.43
N ARG A 246 8.99 11.05 12.77
CA ARG A 246 8.51 12.42 12.97
C ARG A 246 9.13 12.97 14.25
N SER A 247 9.86 14.07 14.13
CA SER A 247 10.28 14.86 15.27
C SER A 247 9.08 15.52 15.96
N ALA A 248 9.21 15.82 17.25
CA ALA A 248 8.35 16.77 17.93
C ALA A 248 8.32 18.09 17.15
N ARG A 249 7.28 18.90 17.35
CA ARG A 249 6.80 20.02 16.51
C ARG A 249 7.84 21.02 15.95
N TYR A 250 9.11 20.99 16.38
CA TYR A 250 10.24 21.84 15.95
C TYR A 250 11.63 21.15 15.87
N GLY A 251 11.76 19.83 15.98
CA GLY A 251 13.08 19.16 15.94
C GLY A 251 13.48 18.66 14.54
N VAL A 252 14.77 18.35 14.37
CA VAL A 252 15.30 17.73 13.14
C VAL A 252 14.67 16.35 12.97
N PRO A 253 14.10 16.01 11.80
CA PRO A 253 13.59 14.65 11.55
C PRO A 253 14.72 13.63 11.67
N THR A 254 14.54 12.63 12.52
CA THR A 254 15.47 11.50 12.65
C THR A 254 15.04 10.36 11.75
N ALA A 255 15.97 9.46 11.45
CA ALA A 255 15.71 8.22 10.74
C ALA A 255 15.75 7.03 11.69
N ARG A 256 14.99 5.99 11.33
CA ARG A 256 15.04 4.67 11.97
C ARG A 256 15.29 3.63 10.89
N ILE A 257 16.33 2.83 11.06
CA ILE A 257 16.62 1.72 10.16
C ILE A 257 15.54 0.64 10.36
N VAL A 258 15.03 0.12 9.24
CA VAL A 258 13.98 -0.90 9.21
C VAL A 258 14.42 -2.19 8.53
N ALA A 259 15.51 -2.14 7.75
CA ALA A 259 16.17 -3.30 7.21
C ALA A 259 17.62 -2.97 6.81
N ARG A 260 18.50 -3.92 7.07
CA ARG A 260 19.88 -3.99 6.61
C ARG A 260 19.95 -4.74 5.29
N LEU A 261 20.50 -4.12 4.25
CA LEU A 261 20.57 -4.68 2.90
C LEU A 261 21.99 -5.12 2.53
N GLY A 262 22.96 -4.97 3.43
CA GLY A 262 24.34 -5.41 3.24
C GLY A 262 25.17 -4.48 2.36
N ASN A 263 26.15 -5.05 1.67
CA ASN A 263 27.11 -4.29 0.88
C ASN A 263 26.41 -3.58 -0.32
N PRO A 264 26.53 -2.25 -0.47
CA PRO A 264 25.96 -1.52 -1.61
C PRO A 264 26.53 -1.93 -2.97
N GLU A 265 27.73 -2.49 -3.02
CA GLU A 265 28.39 -2.97 -4.25
C GLU A 265 27.98 -4.41 -4.62
N ALA A 266 27.25 -5.11 -3.75
CA ALA A 266 26.73 -6.42 -4.07
C ALA A 266 25.71 -6.34 -5.20
N GLN A 267 25.68 -7.36 -6.06
CA GLN A 267 24.81 -7.42 -7.24
C GLN A 267 23.32 -7.18 -6.92
N GLN A 268 22.81 -7.79 -5.85
CA GLN A 268 21.42 -7.61 -5.40
C GLN A 268 21.13 -6.17 -4.94
N SER A 269 22.14 -5.49 -4.39
CA SER A 269 22.04 -4.10 -3.92
C SER A 269 21.92 -3.12 -5.08
N ILE A 270 22.58 -3.37 -6.21
CA ILE A 270 22.51 -2.52 -7.40
C ILE A 270 21.07 -2.42 -7.92
N SER A 271 20.36 -3.55 -8.03
CA SER A 271 18.96 -3.56 -8.47
C SER A 271 18.04 -2.86 -7.47
N LEU A 272 18.26 -3.04 -6.17
CA LEU A 272 17.51 -2.33 -5.11
C LEU A 272 17.73 -0.81 -5.16
N ILE A 273 18.98 -0.38 -5.38
CA ILE A 273 19.35 1.01 -5.59
C ILE A 273 18.62 1.59 -6.81
N ALA A 274 18.64 0.88 -7.94
CA ALA A 274 17.97 1.31 -9.16
C ALA A 274 16.44 1.41 -8.97
N LEU A 275 15.82 0.43 -8.31
CA LEU A 275 14.40 0.45 -7.95
C LEU A 275 14.05 1.73 -7.17
N HIS A 276 14.85 2.05 -6.16
CA HIS A 276 14.64 3.23 -5.34
C HIS A 276 14.84 4.54 -6.11
N ALA A 277 15.93 4.63 -6.89
CA ALA A 277 16.25 5.82 -7.68
C ALA A 277 15.17 6.14 -8.73
N HIS A 278 14.56 5.11 -9.32
CA HIS A 278 13.47 5.26 -10.29
C HIS A 278 12.08 5.29 -9.65
N GLY A 279 11.97 5.18 -8.32
CA GLY A 279 10.71 5.24 -7.59
C GLY A 279 9.76 4.08 -7.89
N ILE A 280 10.30 2.92 -8.27
CA ILE A 280 9.53 1.72 -8.61
C ILE A 280 9.04 1.08 -7.30
N PRO A 281 7.72 0.91 -7.11
CA PRO A 281 7.18 0.32 -5.88
C PRO A 281 7.45 -1.19 -5.84
N ASP A 282 8.29 -1.60 -4.89
CA ASP A 282 8.72 -2.99 -4.69
C ASP A 282 7.91 -3.76 -3.63
N VAL A 283 7.11 -3.06 -2.82
CA VAL A 283 6.29 -3.65 -1.75
C VAL A 283 4.79 -3.48 -2.02
N PHE A 284 4.02 -4.57 -1.90
CA PHE A 284 2.57 -4.53 -2.01
C PHE A 284 1.91 -4.03 -0.70
N PRO A 285 0.93 -3.12 -0.78
CA PRO A 285 0.14 -2.71 0.38
C PRO A 285 -0.62 -3.89 1.04
N PRO A 286 -0.85 -3.87 2.36
CA PRO A 286 -1.54 -4.97 3.06
C PRO A 286 -2.96 -5.26 2.57
N ASP A 287 -3.71 -4.25 2.12
CA ASP A 287 -5.04 -4.43 1.56
C ASP A 287 -5.01 -5.13 0.20
N VAL A 288 -3.95 -4.93 -0.59
CA VAL A 288 -3.71 -5.64 -1.86
C VAL A 288 -3.39 -7.11 -1.60
N ILE A 289 -2.53 -7.39 -0.63
CA ILE A 289 -2.21 -8.78 -0.22
C ILE A 289 -3.47 -9.48 0.31
N ALA A 290 -4.22 -8.84 1.21
CA ALA A 290 -5.45 -9.42 1.74
C ALA A 290 -6.48 -9.72 0.64
N GLU A 291 -6.60 -8.84 -0.37
CA GLU A 291 -7.47 -9.08 -1.52
C GLU A 291 -6.99 -10.25 -2.38
N ALA A 292 -5.69 -10.36 -2.63
CA ALA A 292 -5.10 -11.47 -3.38
C ALA A 292 -5.29 -12.82 -2.68
N GLU A 293 -5.01 -12.90 -1.38
CA GLU A 293 -5.17 -14.12 -0.59
C GLU A 293 -6.62 -14.59 -0.49
N ALA A 294 -7.57 -13.65 -0.48
CA ALA A 294 -9.00 -13.97 -0.48
C ALA A 294 -9.51 -14.49 -1.84
N ALA A 295 -8.74 -14.34 -2.92
CA ALA A 295 -9.13 -14.80 -4.25
C ALA A 295 -9.15 -16.33 -4.32
N LYS A 296 -10.17 -16.87 -5.01
CA LYS A 296 -10.42 -18.30 -5.15
C LYS A 296 -10.40 -18.70 -6.61
N GLY A 297 -10.13 -19.98 -6.87
CA GLY A 297 -10.24 -20.56 -8.21
C GLY A 297 -11.64 -20.39 -8.80
N VAL A 298 -11.71 -20.51 -10.13
CA VAL A 298 -12.93 -20.24 -10.90
C VAL A 298 -13.55 -21.53 -11.38
N GLU A 299 -14.84 -21.70 -11.08
CA GLU A 299 -15.66 -22.80 -11.59
C GLU A 299 -16.12 -22.54 -13.04
N LEU A 300 -16.60 -23.58 -13.72
CA LEU A 300 -17.01 -23.50 -15.13
C LEU A 300 -18.12 -22.45 -15.35
N GLY A 301 -19.21 -22.51 -14.58
CA GLY A 301 -20.31 -21.54 -14.69
C GLY A 301 -20.80 -21.34 -16.13
N ALA A 302 -20.89 -20.08 -16.58
CA ALA A 302 -21.27 -19.71 -17.94
C ALA A 302 -20.11 -19.66 -18.95
N ARG A 303 -18.90 -20.09 -18.54
CA ARG A 303 -17.72 -20.11 -19.40
C ARG A 303 -17.81 -21.27 -20.39
N VAL A 304 -17.17 -21.10 -21.54
CA VAL A 304 -16.97 -22.20 -22.48
C VAL A 304 -15.98 -23.20 -21.87
N ASP A 305 -16.33 -24.48 -21.88
CA ASP A 305 -15.42 -25.54 -21.43
C ASP A 305 -14.39 -25.83 -22.52
N LEU A 306 -13.13 -25.48 -22.26
CA LEU A 306 -11.98 -25.73 -23.13
C LEU A 306 -11.05 -26.79 -22.55
N ARG A 307 -11.43 -27.49 -21.46
CA ARG A 307 -10.55 -28.41 -20.74
C ARG A 307 -10.14 -29.64 -21.57
N ASN A 308 -10.89 -29.94 -22.63
CA ASN A 308 -10.61 -31.04 -23.56
C ASN A 308 -10.03 -30.54 -24.90
N THR A 309 -9.87 -29.22 -25.07
CA THR A 309 -9.13 -28.65 -26.20
C THR A 309 -7.66 -28.67 -25.84
N PRO A 310 -6.77 -29.27 -26.64
CA PRO A 310 -5.36 -29.45 -26.31
C PRO A 310 -4.57 -28.15 -26.54
N LEU A 311 -4.94 -27.10 -25.81
CA LEU A 311 -4.22 -25.83 -25.72
C LEU A 311 -2.88 -26.06 -25.06
N ILE A 312 -1.81 -25.46 -25.59
CA ILE A 312 -0.46 -25.54 -25.02
C ILE A 312 0.08 -24.13 -24.75
N THR A 313 0.99 -24.03 -23.79
CA THR A 313 1.77 -22.81 -23.53
C THR A 313 3.19 -22.99 -24.10
N ILE A 314 3.78 -21.92 -24.65
CA ILE A 314 5.14 -21.95 -25.20
C ILE A 314 5.88 -20.71 -24.67
N ASP A 315 6.81 -20.92 -23.75
CA ASP A 315 7.46 -19.85 -22.98
C ASP A 315 8.96 -20.11 -22.79
N PRO A 316 9.75 -19.13 -22.34
CA PRO A 316 11.11 -19.40 -21.86
C PRO A 316 11.12 -20.41 -20.70
N VAL A 317 12.18 -21.20 -20.58
CA VAL A 317 12.33 -22.22 -19.52
C VAL A 317 12.24 -21.64 -18.09
N ASP A 318 12.61 -20.37 -17.92
CA ASP A 318 12.59 -19.65 -16.65
C ASP A 318 11.26 -18.93 -16.34
N ALA A 319 10.25 -19.04 -17.23
CA ALA A 319 8.94 -18.44 -17.02
C ALA A 319 8.16 -19.12 -15.89
N ARG A 320 7.45 -18.31 -15.08
CA ARG A 320 6.61 -18.79 -13.96
C ARG A 320 5.13 -18.46 -14.17
N ASP A 321 4.87 -17.39 -14.90
CA ASP A 321 3.60 -16.85 -15.31
C ASP A 321 3.39 -17.11 -16.80
N HIS A 322 2.53 -18.09 -17.12
CA HIS A 322 2.13 -18.40 -18.49
C HIS A 322 0.85 -17.63 -18.80
N ASP A 323 0.97 -16.59 -19.63
CA ASP A 323 -0.12 -15.65 -19.91
C ASP A 323 -1.01 -16.09 -21.06
N ASP A 324 -0.45 -16.81 -22.04
CA ASP A 324 -1.15 -17.24 -23.24
C ASP A 324 -1.00 -18.73 -23.54
N ALA A 325 -2.04 -19.30 -24.11
CA ALA A 325 -2.06 -20.65 -24.63
C ALA A 325 -2.68 -20.67 -26.03
N VAL A 326 -2.18 -21.56 -26.88
CA VAL A 326 -2.54 -21.61 -28.30
C VAL A 326 -2.95 -23.01 -28.73
N PHE A 327 -3.88 -23.07 -29.66
CA PHE A 327 -4.31 -24.28 -30.36
C PHE A 327 -4.72 -23.91 -31.78
N ALA A 328 -4.46 -24.79 -32.74
CA ALA A 328 -4.96 -24.64 -34.10
C ALA A 328 -5.38 -25.99 -34.67
N GLU A 329 -6.32 -25.96 -35.60
CA GLU A 329 -6.78 -27.10 -36.38
C GLU A 329 -7.15 -26.64 -37.80
N PRO A 330 -7.10 -27.53 -38.80
CA PRO A 330 -7.70 -27.24 -40.10
C PRO A 330 -9.17 -26.86 -39.94
N ASP A 331 -9.61 -25.83 -40.67
CA ASP A 331 -11.02 -25.45 -40.65
C ASP A 331 -11.85 -26.51 -41.39
N THR A 332 -12.97 -26.91 -40.78
CA THR A 332 -13.83 -28.00 -41.29
C THR A 332 -14.94 -27.52 -42.22
N ASP A 333 -15.05 -26.20 -42.41
CA ASP A 333 -16.00 -25.57 -43.33
C ASP A 333 -15.62 -25.91 -44.79
N PRO A 334 -16.52 -26.56 -45.57
CA PRO A 334 -16.25 -26.88 -46.97
C PRO A 334 -16.00 -25.63 -47.84
N ASP A 335 -16.50 -24.47 -47.44
CA ASP A 335 -16.26 -23.18 -48.12
C ASP A 335 -14.93 -22.52 -47.68
N ASN A 336 -14.11 -23.24 -46.90
CA ASN A 336 -12.81 -22.78 -46.43
C ASN A 336 -11.71 -23.86 -46.55
N GLU A 337 -11.69 -24.61 -47.65
CA GLU A 337 -10.67 -25.64 -47.88
C GLU A 337 -9.23 -25.10 -47.72
N GLY A 338 -8.45 -25.77 -46.86
CA GLY A 338 -7.09 -25.37 -46.50
C GLY A 338 -7.00 -24.18 -45.54
N GLY A 339 -8.12 -23.72 -45.00
CA GLY A 339 -8.19 -22.73 -43.93
C GLY A 339 -7.85 -23.30 -42.55
N TRP A 340 -7.76 -22.41 -41.57
CA TRP A 340 -7.36 -22.73 -40.20
C TRP A 340 -8.31 -22.12 -39.19
N ALA A 341 -8.70 -22.90 -38.18
CA ALA A 341 -9.32 -22.41 -36.95
C ALA A 341 -8.25 -22.34 -35.85
N VAL A 342 -8.08 -21.15 -35.26
CA VAL A 342 -7.05 -20.88 -34.24
C VAL A 342 -7.73 -20.39 -32.98
N ILE A 343 -7.35 -20.94 -31.83
CA ILE A 343 -7.76 -20.47 -30.52
C ILE A 343 -6.53 -19.90 -29.82
N VAL A 344 -6.65 -18.65 -29.38
CA VAL A 344 -5.70 -18.03 -28.44
C VAL A 344 -6.45 -17.79 -27.14
N ALA A 345 -5.96 -18.36 -26.05
CA ALA A 345 -6.53 -18.23 -24.71
C ALA A 345 -5.56 -17.42 -23.84
N ILE A 346 -6.01 -16.28 -23.33
CA ILE A 346 -5.21 -15.42 -22.44
C ILE A 346 -5.71 -15.59 -21.01
N ALA A 347 -4.80 -15.62 -20.04
CA ALA A 347 -5.15 -15.68 -18.62
C ALA A 347 -6.17 -14.59 -18.23
N ASP A 348 -7.25 -14.98 -17.55
CA ASP A 348 -8.36 -14.07 -17.22
C ASP A 348 -8.08 -13.21 -15.98
N VAL A 349 -7.02 -12.39 -16.03
CA VAL A 349 -6.61 -11.49 -14.94
C VAL A 349 -7.76 -10.57 -14.53
N ALA A 350 -8.56 -10.12 -15.50
CA ALA A 350 -9.72 -9.24 -15.27
C ALA A 350 -10.85 -9.90 -14.45
N HIS A 351 -10.83 -11.23 -14.25
CA HIS A 351 -11.71 -11.88 -13.30
C HIS A 351 -11.35 -11.52 -11.84
N TYR A 352 -10.05 -11.46 -11.53
CA TYR A 352 -9.54 -11.21 -10.19
C TYR A 352 -9.33 -9.72 -9.92
N VAL A 353 -8.80 -9.00 -10.90
CA VAL A 353 -8.48 -7.57 -10.80
C VAL A 353 -9.69 -6.76 -11.31
N THR A 354 -10.62 -6.45 -10.40
CA THR A 354 -11.85 -5.73 -10.76
C THR A 354 -11.74 -4.22 -10.49
N PRO A 355 -12.38 -3.36 -11.33
CA PRO A 355 -12.22 -1.91 -11.26
C PRO A 355 -12.49 -1.31 -9.87
N GLY A 356 -11.62 -0.41 -9.44
CA GLY A 356 -11.78 0.35 -8.20
C GLY A 356 -11.35 -0.38 -6.92
N ARG A 357 -11.00 -1.67 -6.97
CA ARG A 357 -10.50 -2.44 -5.80
C ARG A 357 -9.01 -2.23 -5.54
N ALA A 358 -8.47 -2.82 -4.48
CA ALA A 358 -7.08 -2.59 -4.08
C ALA A 358 -6.11 -3.13 -5.15
N LEU A 359 -6.36 -4.33 -5.68
CA LEU A 359 -5.60 -4.89 -6.79
C LEU A 359 -5.59 -3.98 -8.03
N ASP A 360 -6.75 -3.46 -8.48
CA ASP A 360 -6.83 -2.55 -9.65
C ASP A 360 -6.06 -1.24 -9.43
N ARG A 361 -6.19 -0.63 -8.23
CA ARG A 361 -5.49 0.62 -7.93
C ARG A 361 -3.97 0.42 -7.89
N GLU A 362 -3.50 -0.67 -7.30
CA GLU A 362 -2.06 -0.96 -7.23
C GLU A 362 -1.50 -1.39 -8.58
N ALA A 363 -2.22 -2.20 -9.36
CA ALA A 363 -1.84 -2.56 -10.72
C ALA A 363 -1.73 -1.31 -11.61
N ARG A 364 -2.69 -0.37 -11.53
CA ARG A 364 -2.64 0.91 -12.26
C ARG A 364 -1.45 1.79 -11.85
N LYS A 365 -1.06 1.75 -10.57
CA LYS A 365 0.09 2.49 -10.04
C LYS A 365 1.42 1.88 -10.50
N ARG A 366 1.51 0.55 -10.57
CA ARG A 366 2.69 -0.19 -11.04
C ARG A 366 2.84 -0.12 -12.56
N GLY A 367 1.74 -0.24 -13.30
CA GLY A 367 1.69 -0.14 -14.76
C GLY A 367 2.19 -1.39 -15.48
N ASN A 368 3.35 -1.91 -15.10
CA ASN A 368 3.96 -3.13 -15.64
C ASN A 368 4.77 -3.89 -14.57
N SER A 369 5.16 -5.12 -14.89
CA SER A 369 6.24 -5.82 -14.18
C SER A 369 7.59 -5.28 -14.68
N VAL A 370 8.54 -5.08 -13.78
CA VAL A 370 9.89 -4.60 -14.12
C VAL A 370 10.89 -5.73 -13.95
N TYR A 371 11.60 -6.06 -15.03
CA TYR A 371 12.57 -7.16 -15.07
C TYR A 371 13.99 -6.60 -14.91
N PHE A 372 14.66 -7.03 -13.84
CA PHE A 372 16.09 -6.81 -13.59
C PHE A 372 16.85 -8.10 -13.88
N PRO A 373 18.18 -8.03 -14.09
CA PRO A 373 18.99 -9.23 -14.30
C PRO A 373 18.83 -10.28 -13.19
N ASP A 374 18.74 -9.87 -11.92
CA ASP A 374 18.68 -10.75 -10.75
C ASP A 374 17.27 -10.95 -10.17
N ARG A 375 16.27 -10.20 -10.62
CA ARG A 375 14.91 -10.22 -10.02
C ARG A 375 13.84 -9.65 -10.91
N VAL A 376 12.59 -9.94 -10.57
CA VAL A 376 11.41 -9.30 -11.14
C VAL A 376 10.66 -8.54 -10.05
N VAL A 377 10.26 -7.30 -10.33
CA VAL A 377 9.28 -6.57 -9.50
C VAL A 377 7.92 -6.71 -10.18
N PRO A 378 7.03 -7.56 -9.64
CA PRO A 378 5.81 -7.92 -10.34
C PRO A 378 4.75 -6.82 -10.24
N MET A 379 3.91 -6.72 -11.27
CA MET A 379 2.74 -5.84 -11.26
C MET A 379 1.67 -6.32 -10.27
N LEU A 380 1.49 -7.64 -10.15
CA LEU A 380 0.47 -8.28 -9.33
C LEU A 380 1.11 -9.19 -8.28
N PRO A 381 0.46 -9.43 -7.13
CA PRO A 381 0.93 -10.43 -6.17
C PRO A 381 1.00 -11.83 -6.81
N GLU A 382 1.96 -12.64 -6.36
CA GLU A 382 2.23 -13.99 -6.89
C GLU A 382 0.98 -14.89 -6.88
N ARG A 383 0.16 -14.79 -5.82
CA ARG A 383 -1.12 -15.46 -5.70
C ARG A 383 -2.05 -15.22 -6.91
N ILE A 384 -2.01 -14.02 -7.48
CA ILE A 384 -2.79 -13.70 -8.68
C ILE A 384 -2.06 -14.12 -9.95
N SER A 385 -0.79 -13.72 -10.13
CA SER A 385 -0.06 -13.97 -11.39
C SER A 385 0.26 -15.46 -11.58
N ASN A 386 1.02 -16.06 -10.66
CA ASN A 386 1.63 -17.37 -10.84
C ASN A 386 0.69 -18.51 -10.43
N GLU A 387 -0.26 -18.26 -9.53
CA GLU A 387 -1.12 -19.33 -9.02
C GLU A 387 -2.47 -19.37 -9.73
N LEU A 388 -3.24 -18.28 -9.67
CA LEU A 388 -4.64 -18.26 -10.10
C LEU A 388 -4.85 -17.89 -11.59
N CYS A 389 -3.93 -17.13 -12.18
CA CYS A 389 -3.98 -16.73 -13.60
C CYS A 389 -3.13 -17.62 -14.50
N SER A 390 -1.88 -17.87 -14.12
CA SER A 390 -0.92 -18.64 -14.93
C SER A 390 -1.52 -19.95 -15.45
N LEU A 391 -1.46 -20.14 -16.76
CA LEU A 391 -2.07 -21.24 -17.52
C LEU A 391 -1.27 -22.56 -17.40
N LYS A 392 -0.99 -22.94 -16.15
CA LYS A 392 -0.18 -24.12 -15.80
C LYS A 392 -0.71 -25.42 -16.43
N GLU A 393 0.22 -26.26 -16.85
CA GLU A 393 -0.04 -27.60 -17.38
C GLU A 393 -0.91 -28.43 -16.44
N GLY A 394 -1.92 -29.12 -17.00
CA GLY A 394 -2.79 -30.05 -16.27
C GLY A 394 -3.81 -29.39 -15.34
N VAL A 395 -3.71 -28.09 -15.05
CA VAL A 395 -4.58 -27.41 -14.10
C VAL A 395 -5.65 -26.56 -14.79
N PRO A 396 -6.93 -26.66 -14.40
CA PRO A 396 -7.97 -25.79 -14.95
C PRO A 396 -7.75 -24.33 -14.59
N ARG A 397 -7.78 -23.44 -15.60
CA ARG A 397 -7.58 -22.00 -15.43
C ARG A 397 -8.57 -21.18 -16.25
N PRO A 398 -9.11 -20.08 -15.69
CA PRO A 398 -10.00 -19.20 -16.41
C PRO A 398 -9.22 -18.42 -17.46
N CYS A 399 -9.77 -18.33 -18.68
CA CYS A 399 -9.17 -17.57 -19.76
C CYS A 399 -10.20 -16.64 -20.43
N LEU A 400 -9.70 -15.58 -21.03
CA LEU A 400 -10.39 -14.85 -22.09
C LEU A 400 -9.82 -15.36 -23.43
N ALA A 401 -10.64 -16.06 -24.19
CA ALA A 401 -10.21 -16.68 -25.43
C ALA A 401 -10.83 -16.00 -26.65
N VAL A 402 -10.10 -16.08 -27.76
CA VAL A 402 -10.60 -15.74 -29.09
C VAL A 402 -10.42 -16.95 -30.00
N ARG A 403 -11.51 -17.36 -30.65
CA ARG A 403 -11.45 -18.28 -31.80
C ARG A 403 -11.46 -17.45 -33.07
N MET A 404 -10.46 -17.62 -33.92
CA MET A 404 -10.30 -16.94 -35.20
C MET A 404 -10.30 -17.97 -36.33
N VAL A 405 -10.91 -17.62 -37.45
CA VAL A 405 -10.89 -18.46 -38.66
C VAL A 405 -10.13 -17.71 -39.75
N PHE A 406 -9.18 -18.38 -40.39
CA PHE A 406 -8.37 -17.87 -41.48
C PHE A 406 -8.55 -18.71 -42.74
N ASP A 407 -8.42 -18.10 -43.91
CA ASP A 407 -8.33 -18.83 -45.17
C ASP A 407 -6.92 -19.41 -45.40
N LYS A 408 -6.75 -20.18 -46.47
CA LYS A 408 -5.47 -20.75 -46.91
C LYS A 408 -4.39 -19.72 -47.28
N HIS A 409 -4.75 -18.44 -47.36
CA HIS A 409 -3.86 -17.33 -47.67
C HIS A 409 -3.49 -16.49 -46.43
N GLY A 410 -4.06 -16.82 -45.27
CA GLY A 410 -3.82 -16.14 -44.00
C GLY A 410 -4.71 -14.92 -43.78
N HIS A 411 -5.77 -14.75 -44.57
CA HIS A 411 -6.77 -13.71 -44.35
C HIS A 411 -7.79 -14.16 -43.32
N LYS A 412 -8.07 -13.30 -42.34
CA LYS A 412 -9.08 -13.57 -41.32
C LYS A 412 -10.49 -13.51 -41.90
N LYS A 413 -11.24 -14.61 -41.80
CA LYS A 413 -12.66 -14.69 -42.18
C LYS A 413 -13.59 -14.27 -41.05
N SER A 414 -13.30 -14.71 -39.82
CA SER A 414 -14.16 -14.46 -38.66
C SER A 414 -13.39 -14.48 -37.33
N GLN A 415 -14.02 -13.97 -36.27
CA GLN A 415 -13.53 -14.12 -34.91
C GLN A 415 -14.68 -14.14 -33.89
N ARG A 416 -14.51 -14.85 -32.78
CA ARG A 416 -15.44 -14.83 -31.64
C ARG A 416 -14.66 -14.79 -30.32
N PHE A 417 -14.96 -13.81 -29.48
CA PHE A 417 -14.44 -13.73 -28.12
C PHE A 417 -15.38 -14.41 -27.14
N PHE A 418 -14.81 -15.08 -26.14
CA PHE A 418 -15.58 -15.70 -25.06
C PHE A 418 -14.69 -15.92 -23.84
N ARG A 419 -15.31 -15.94 -22.66
CA ARG A 419 -14.62 -16.41 -21.44
C ARG A 419 -14.67 -17.95 -21.42
N GLY A 420 -13.53 -18.56 -21.16
CA GLY A 420 -13.37 -20.01 -21.10
C GLY A 420 -12.82 -20.47 -19.75
N LEU A 421 -12.90 -21.78 -19.53
CA LEU A 421 -12.11 -22.50 -18.54
C LEU A 421 -11.30 -23.55 -19.32
N MET A 422 -9.98 -23.38 -19.39
CA MET A 422 -9.09 -24.26 -20.13
C MET A 422 -8.23 -25.11 -19.20
N ARG A 423 -7.57 -26.13 -19.75
CA ARG A 423 -6.52 -26.88 -19.08
C ARG A 423 -5.38 -27.01 -20.08
N SER A 424 -4.21 -26.47 -19.77
CA SER A 424 -3.06 -26.61 -20.67
C SER A 424 -2.68 -28.09 -20.76
N ALA A 425 -2.55 -28.60 -21.98
CA ALA A 425 -2.18 -29.98 -22.25
C ALA A 425 -0.67 -30.21 -22.08
N ALA A 426 0.13 -29.18 -22.33
CA ALA A 426 1.58 -29.17 -22.09
C ALA A 426 2.09 -27.74 -21.95
N SER A 427 3.14 -27.57 -21.14
CA SER A 427 3.97 -26.37 -21.10
C SER A 427 5.31 -26.66 -21.76
N LEU A 428 5.56 -26.04 -22.92
CA LEU A 428 6.75 -26.30 -23.73
C LEU A 428 7.69 -25.09 -23.70
N SER A 429 9.00 -25.34 -23.82
CA SER A 429 9.95 -24.28 -24.15
C SER A 429 9.96 -23.98 -25.65
N TYR A 430 10.43 -22.78 -26.03
CA TYR A 430 10.66 -22.44 -27.44
C TYR A 430 11.58 -23.46 -28.14
N GLU A 431 12.64 -23.89 -27.45
CA GLU A 431 13.60 -24.86 -27.96
C GLU A 431 12.95 -26.24 -28.14
N GLN A 432 12.12 -26.69 -27.20
CA GLN A 432 11.38 -27.94 -27.32
C GLN A 432 10.41 -27.92 -28.50
N ALA A 433 9.61 -26.86 -28.62
CA ALA A 433 8.64 -26.72 -29.71
C ALA A 433 9.33 -26.68 -31.07
N GLN A 434 10.43 -25.94 -31.20
CA GLN A 434 11.22 -25.88 -32.43
C GLN A 434 11.87 -27.23 -32.75
N ALA A 435 12.52 -27.87 -31.78
CA ALA A 435 13.16 -29.16 -31.97
C ALA A 435 12.17 -30.24 -32.42
N ALA A 436 10.96 -30.27 -31.84
CA ALA A 436 9.91 -31.20 -32.22
C ALA A 436 9.49 -31.04 -33.68
N ILE A 437 9.33 -29.80 -34.15
CA ILE A 437 8.98 -29.50 -35.56
C ILE A 437 10.12 -29.83 -36.51
N ASP A 438 11.37 -29.66 -36.07
CA ASP A 438 12.56 -30.09 -36.81
C ASP A 438 12.74 -31.63 -36.84
N GLY A 439 11.82 -32.38 -36.24
CA GLY A 439 11.79 -33.84 -36.23
C GLY A 439 12.49 -34.49 -35.03
N ARG A 440 12.86 -33.70 -34.01
CA ARG A 440 13.47 -34.19 -32.76
C ARG A 440 12.50 -33.98 -31.59
N THR A 441 11.60 -34.95 -31.41
CA THR A 441 10.63 -34.94 -30.31
C THR A 441 11.20 -35.52 -29.02
N ASP A 442 10.68 -35.04 -27.89
CA ASP A 442 10.84 -35.62 -26.56
C ASP A 442 9.52 -36.24 -26.07
N GLU A 443 9.47 -36.67 -24.80
CA GLU A 443 8.28 -37.31 -24.19
C GLU A 443 7.05 -36.38 -24.17
N ALA A 444 7.25 -35.07 -23.97
CA ALA A 444 6.18 -34.09 -23.91
C ALA A 444 5.64 -33.73 -25.31
N THR A 445 6.53 -33.61 -26.30
CA THR A 445 6.19 -33.14 -27.65
C THR A 445 5.75 -34.25 -28.59
N ALA A 446 6.22 -35.49 -28.41
CA ALA A 446 5.88 -36.61 -29.30
C ALA A 446 4.36 -36.85 -29.42
N PRO A 447 3.55 -36.84 -28.33
CA PRO A 447 2.10 -37.02 -28.42
C PRO A 447 1.36 -35.84 -29.09
N LEU A 448 2.01 -34.67 -29.15
CA LEU A 448 1.43 -33.40 -29.60
C LEU A 448 1.85 -33.00 -31.01
N LEU A 449 2.84 -33.68 -31.59
CA LEU A 449 3.45 -33.29 -32.86
C LEU A 449 2.43 -33.16 -33.98
N ASP A 450 1.64 -34.21 -34.23
CA ASP A 450 0.69 -34.25 -35.35
C ASP A 450 -0.62 -33.54 -35.06
N THR A 451 -1.05 -33.51 -33.80
CA THR A 451 -2.39 -33.04 -33.40
C THR A 451 -2.41 -31.59 -32.95
N VAL A 452 -1.27 -31.01 -32.54
CA VAL A 452 -1.18 -29.64 -32.00
C VAL A 452 -0.08 -28.84 -32.69
N LEU A 453 1.16 -29.33 -32.67
CA LEU A 453 2.32 -28.55 -33.15
C LEU A 453 2.29 -28.34 -34.66
N ARG A 454 2.11 -29.40 -35.47
CA ARG A 454 2.02 -29.28 -36.93
C ARG A 454 0.85 -28.40 -37.39
N PRO A 455 -0.37 -28.53 -36.83
CA PRO A 455 -1.45 -27.59 -37.10
C PRO A 455 -1.12 -26.14 -36.75
N LEU A 456 -0.50 -25.88 -35.60
CA LEU A 456 -0.03 -24.54 -35.23
C LEU A 456 0.97 -23.98 -36.24
N TRP A 457 1.93 -24.80 -36.69
CA TRP A 457 2.90 -24.41 -37.71
C TRP A 457 2.25 -24.16 -39.08
N GLY A 458 1.26 -24.97 -39.45
CA GLY A 458 0.49 -24.78 -40.69
C GLY A 458 -0.28 -23.46 -40.69
N ALA A 459 -0.96 -23.15 -39.58
CA ALA A 459 -1.62 -21.87 -39.38
C ALA A 459 -0.60 -20.72 -39.40
N TYR A 460 0.51 -20.83 -38.67
CA TYR A 460 1.60 -19.84 -38.68
C TYR A 460 2.13 -19.58 -40.10
N ALA A 461 2.39 -20.61 -40.89
CA ALA A 461 2.88 -20.47 -42.26
C ALA A 461 1.90 -19.68 -43.14
N SER A 462 0.60 -19.97 -43.03
CA SER A 462 -0.46 -19.23 -43.73
C SER A 462 -0.49 -17.75 -43.31
N LEU A 463 -0.51 -17.48 -41.99
CA LEU A 463 -0.53 -16.11 -41.45
C LEU A 463 0.75 -15.33 -41.78
N ASN A 464 1.91 -16.00 -41.79
CA ASN A 464 3.19 -15.39 -42.12
C ASN A 464 3.24 -14.98 -43.60
N LYS A 465 2.63 -15.77 -44.50
CA LYS A 465 2.46 -15.38 -45.91
C LYS A 465 1.65 -14.09 -46.04
N ALA A 466 0.52 -13.98 -45.34
CA ALA A 466 -0.26 -12.75 -45.29
C ALA A 466 0.52 -11.58 -44.64
N ARG A 467 1.30 -11.83 -43.58
CA ARG A 467 2.16 -10.82 -42.94
C ARG A 467 3.20 -10.28 -43.92
N LYS A 468 3.92 -11.15 -44.63
CA LYS A 468 4.92 -10.76 -45.64
C LYS A 468 4.31 -9.92 -46.77
N ALA A 469 3.12 -10.27 -47.23
CA ALA A 469 2.40 -9.49 -48.24
C ALA A 469 2.04 -8.07 -47.75
N ARG A 470 1.77 -7.88 -46.46
CA ARG A 470 1.53 -6.55 -45.86
C ARG A 470 2.82 -5.71 -45.69
N GLY A 471 3.99 -6.35 -45.71
CA GLY A 471 5.30 -5.68 -45.60
C GLY A 471 5.47 -4.81 -44.34
N PRO A 472 5.20 -5.32 -43.11
CA PRO A 472 5.48 -4.55 -41.91
C PRO A 472 6.99 -4.33 -41.74
N LEU A 473 7.37 -3.21 -41.11
CA LEU A 473 8.74 -2.99 -40.67
C LEU A 473 9.11 -4.03 -39.60
N GLU A 474 10.16 -4.79 -39.85
CA GLU A 474 10.73 -5.77 -38.91
C GLU A 474 12.17 -5.34 -38.62
N LEU A 475 12.44 -5.01 -37.36
CA LEU A 475 13.77 -4.63 -36.88
C LEU A 475 14.29 -5.78 -36.02
N ASP A 476 15.22 -6.54 -36.56
CA ASP A 476 15.96 -7.54 -35.82
C ASP A 476 17.16 -6.85 -35.15
N LEU A 477 17.02 -6.59 -33.84
CA LEU A 477 18.03 -5.91 -33.03
C LEU A 477 18.65 -6.92 -32.06
N PRO A 478 19.97 -6.91 -31.87
CA PRO A 478 20.62 -7.84 -30.95
C PRO A 478 20.19 -7.52 -29.51
N GLU A 479 19.56 -8.50 -28.86
CA GLU A 479 19.25 -8.46 -27.43
C GLU A 479 20.37 -9.10 -26.61
N ARG A 480 20.62 -8.59 -25.40
CA ARG A 480 21.65 -9.11 -24.48
C ARG A 480 21.01 -9.60 -23.20
N LYS A 481 21.21 -10.87 -22.86
CA LYS A 481 20.86 -11.43 -21.54
C LYS A 481 22.11 -11.41 -20.65
N ILE A 482 22.02 -10.80 -19.48
CA ILE A 482 23.08 -10.82 -18.48
C ILE A 482 22.95 -12.13 -17.69
N LEU A 483 24.02 -12.93 -17.69
CA LEU A 483 24.13 -14.12 -16.85
C LEU A 483 24.88 -13.74 -15.59
N LEU A 484 24.31 -14.12 -14.45
CA LEU A 484 24.87 -13.80 -13.14
C LEU A 484 25.34 -15.10 -12.51
N ASP A 485 26.59 -15.13 -12.08
CA ASP A 485 27.13 -16.25 -11.31
C ASP A 485 26.53 -16.21 -9.91
N GLY A 486 25.95 -17.34 -9.48
CA GLY A 486 25.28 -17.48 -8.17
C GLY A 486 26.26 -17.63 -7.02
#